data_AF-A0A1Q7GYV7-F1
#
_entry.id   AF-A0A1Q7GYV7-F1
#
_cell.length_a   1.000
_cell.length_b   1.000
_cell.length_c   1.000
_cell.angle_alpha   90.00
_cell.angle_beta   90.00
_cell.angle_gamma   90.00
#
_symmetry.space_group_name_H-M   'P 1'
#
loop_
_entity.id
_entity.type
_entity.pdbx_description
1 polymer ?
#
loop_
_entity_poly.entity_id
_entity_poly.type
_entity_poly.pdbx_seq_one_letter_code
_entity_poly.pdbx_strand_id
1 'polypeptide(L)'
;MHRLVGHSAAAVVVALALTCAAAPSAAQWWKYPTAGVPRKADKTVDLSAPAPRTAAGKPDFSGIWLTGNPVCGERFNPVTYTCGVELPMGKEGINMGAALPGGLPYQPWLAALVKERTDNHAKDDPHVRCLPDTLLRAYSLPHFVRFVQTPGLLVALIEMNANYRLVFLDGRPLPDDPVPSWQGYSSAKWEGDTLVIDSNGFRDDIWIDWNGSMITSAAKVRERIRRPDFGHLEIEVTVDDLKAYTKPWTVTLKQRIAVDTELVDEICLENEKSYQRMK
;
A
#
# COMPACT_ATOMS: atom_id res chain seq x y z
N MET A 1 50.11 -69.06 -23.32
CA MET A 1 50.19 -69.56 -21.93
C MET A 1 50.03 -68.32 -21.04
N HIS A 2 49.14 -68.21 -20.04
CA HIS A 2 48.09 -69.09 -19.48
C HIS A 2 46.69 -68.44 -19.68
N ARG A 3 45.61 -69.22 -19.87
CA ARG A 3 44.50 -69.51 -18.91
C ARG A 3 44.05 -68.34 -18.01
N LEU A 4 42.79 -68.13 -17.63
CA LEU A 4 41.40 -68.48 -18.04
C LEU A 4 40.51 -67.98 -16.86
N VAL A 5 39.26 -67.53 -17.12
CA VAL A 5 37.98 -67.79 -16.38
C VAL A 5 38.05 -68.26 -14.89
N GLY A 6 37.22 -67.83 -13.91
CA GLY A 6 35.95 -67.07 -13.79
C GLY A 6 35.51 -67.11 -12.29
N HIS A 7 34.29 -66.87 -11.77
CA HIS A 7 32.94 -66.43 -12.21
C HIS A 7 32.09 -66.07 -10.95
N SER A 8 30.91 -65.42 -11.11
CA SER A 8 29.83 -65.26 -10.09
C SER A 8 30.13 -64.35 -8.87
N ALA A 9 29.19 -63.85 -8.05
CA ALA A 9 27.77 -63.40 -8.14
C ALA A 9 27.41 -62.76 -6.76
N ALA A 10 26.36 -61.98 -6.47
CA ALA A 10 25.18 -61.42 -7.19
C ALA A 10 25.03 -59.91 -6.77
N ALA A 11 23.91 -59.17 -6.69
CA ALA A 11 22.46 -59.34 -6.92
C ALA A 11 21.83 -57.99 -7.39
N VAL A 12 20.79 -57.93 -8.23
CA VAL A 12 19.31 -57.90 -7.98
C VAL A 12 18.79 -56.74 -7.10
N VAL A 13 17.60 -56.22 -7.50
CA VAL A 13 16.65 -55.32 -6.77
C VAL A 13 16.74 -53.81 -7.07
N VAL A 14 15.96 -53.42 -8.10
CA VAL A 14 15.07 -52.23 -8.15
C VAL A 14 15.67 -50.82 -8.06
N ALA A 15 15.63 -50.11 -9.19
CA ALA A 15 15.56 -48.65 -9.24
C ALA A 15 14.09 -48.21 -9.07
N LEU A 16 13.60 -48.06 -7.83
CA LEU A 16 12.26 -47.53 -7.60
C LEU A 16 12.26 -46.00 -7.69
N ALA A 17 11.24 -45.49 -8.36
CA ALA A 17 11.04 -44.09 -8.69
C ALA A 17 11.28 -43.11 -7.53
N LEU A 18 12.48 -42.51 -7.49
CA LEU A 18 12.73 -41.22 -6.83
C LEU A 18 12.29 -40.05 -7.74
N THR A 19 11.15 -40.23 -8.43
CA THR A 19 10.31 -39.11 -8.82
C THR A 19 9.73 -38.53 -7.53
N CYS A 20 10.51 -37.65 -6.88
CA CYS A 20 9.94 -36.68 -5.96
C CYS A 20 8.88 -35.91 -6.75
N ALA A 21 7.62 -36.30 -6.57
CA ALA A 21 6.50 -35.52 -7.03
C ALA A 21 6.56 -34.21 -6.25
N ALA A 22 7.19 -33.21 -6.87
CA ALA A 22 6.98 -31.82 -6.55
C ALA A 22 5.53 -31.49 -6.94
N ALA A 23 4.58 -32.06 -6.19
CA ALA A 23 3.24 -31.52 -6.09
C ALA A 23 3.44 -30.04 -5.77
N PRO A 24 2.96 -29.11 -6.62
CA PRO A 24 3.06 -27.71 -6.29
C PRO A 24 2.36 -27.56 -4.94
N SER A 25 3.14 -27.14 -3.93
CA SER A 25 2.61 -26.76 -2.63
C SER A 25 1.79 -25.50 -2.87
N ALA A 26 0.53 -25.70 -3.29
CA ALA A 26 -0.45 -24.66 -3.47
C ALA A 26 -0.60 -24.00 -2.10
N ALA A 27 0.09 -22.87 -1.96
CA ALA A 27 0.34 -22.26 -0.66
C ALA A 27 -0.98 -22.10 0.09
N GLN A 28 -0.97 -22.39 1.39
CA GLN A 28 -2.17 -22.57 2.21
C GLN A 28 -2.82 -21.23 2.60
N TRP A 29 -2.85 -20.29 1.65
CA TRP A 29 -3.65 -19.09 1.67
C TRP A 29 -5.13 -19.42 1.87
N TRP A 30 -5.83 -18.55 2.58
CA TRP A 30 -7.15 -18.82 3.11
C TRP A 30 -8.20 -18.75 1.98
N LYS A 31 -8.78 -19.90 1.62
CA LYS A 31 -9.73 -20.02 0.49
C LYS A 31 -11.16 -19.59 0.86
N TYR A 32 -11.30 -18.57 1.69
CA TYR A 32 -12.60 -18.03 2.09
C TYR A 32 -13.02 -16.92 1.11
N PRO A 33 -14.13 -17.09 0.36
CA PRO A 33 -14.60 -16.03 -0.52
C PRO A 33 -15.12 -14.85 0.29
N THR A 34 -14.84 -13.63 -0.14
CA THR A 34 -15.32 -12.43 0.57
C THR A 34 -16.84 -12.37 0.48
N ALA A 35 -17.50 -12.18 1.63
CA ALA A 35 -18.95 -12.12 1.71
C ALA A 35 -19.52 -10.88 0.97
N GLY A 36 -20.69 -11.03 0.36
CA GLY A 36 -21.42 -9.91 -0.26
C GLY A 36 -20.84 -9.38 -1.60
N VAL A 37 -19.75 -9.95 -2.12
CA VAL A 37 -19.15 -9.56 -3.40
C VAL A 37 -20.16 -9.71 -4.56
N PRO A 38 -20.50 -8.62 -5.29
CA PRO A 38 -21.31 -8.70 -6.50
C PRO A 38 -20.63 -9.55 -7.57
N ARG A 39 -21.39 -10.42 -8.24
CA ARG A 39 -20.88 -11.32 -9.29
C ARG A 39 -21.81 -11.35 -10.49
N LYS A 40 -21.23 -11.45 -11.68
CA LYS A 40 -21.93 -11.52 -12.97
C LYS A 40 -22.49 -12.93 -13.19
N ALA A 41 -23.25 -13.13 -14.27
CA ALA A 41 -23.86 -14.42 -14.61
C ALA A 41 -22.83 -15.55 -14.82
N ASP A 42 -21.59 -15.21 -15.22
CA ASP A 42 -20.44 -16.13 -15.34
C ASP A 42 -19.71 -16.40 -14.01
N LYS A 43 -20.20 -15.83 -12.89
CA LYS A 43 -19.62 -15.85 -11.53
C LYS A 43 -18.33 -15.04 -11.33
N THR A 44 -17.87 -14.30 -12.34
CA THR A 44 -16.79 -13.32 -12.17
C THR A 44 -17.24 -12.15 -11.31
N VAL A 45 -16.29 -11.45 -10.67
CA VAL A 45 -16.57 -10.31 -9.80
C VAL A 45 -17.04 -9.10 -10.61
N ASP A 46 -18.13 -8.46 -10.19
CA ASP A 46 -18.61 -7.23 -10.80
C ASP A 46 -18.08 -5.99 -10.07
N LEU A 47 -16.88 -5.56 -10.46
CA LEU A 47 -16.27 -4.30 -10.00
C LEU A 47 -17.12 -3.07 -10.35
N SER A 48 -17.95 -3.15 -11.39
CA SER A 48 -18.85 -2.07 -11.86
C SER A 48 -20.23 -2.07 -11.21
N ALA A 49 -20.51 -2.99 -10.28
CA ALA A 49 -21.76 -2.98 -9.52
C ALA A 49 -21.90 -1.72 -8.64
N PRO A 50 -23.11 -1.31 -8.23
CA PRO A 50 -23.31 -0.14 -7.38
C PRO A 50 -22.51 -0.21 -6.06
N ALA A 51 -21.98 0.93 -5.63
CA ALA A 51 -21.24 1.04 -4.37
C ALA A 51 -22.11 0.60 -3.16
N PRO A 52 -21.60 -0.25 -2.25
CA PRO A 52 -22.33 -0.70 -1.07
C PRO A 52 -22.62 0.48 -0.14
N ARG A 53 -23.69 0.34 0.64
CA ARG A 53 -24.26 1.37 1.50
C ARG A 53 -24.37 0.88 2.93
N THR A 54 -23.89 1.68 3.87
CA THR A 54 -24.14 1.51 5.30
C THR A 54 -25.63 1.60 5.62
N ALA A 55 -26.04 1.13 6.82
CA ALA A 55 -27.41 1.29 7.30
C ALA A 55 -27.88 2.76 7.40
N ALA A 56 -26.96 3.73 7.44
CA ALA A 56 -27.24 5.15 7.41
C ALA A 56 -27.34 5.75 5.98
N GLY A 57 -27.35 4.92 4.94
CA GLY A 57 -27.44 5.34 3.54
C GLY A 57 -26.17 5.98 2.95
N LYS A 58 -25.13 6.16 3.76
CA LYS A 58 -23.80 6.60 3.29
C LYS A 58 -23.06 5.45 2.60
N PRO A 59 -22.19 5.72 1.61
CA PRO A 59 -21.26 4.73 1.09
C PRO A 59 -20.50 4.02 2.22
N ASP A 60 -20.35 2.71 2.06
CA ASP A 60 -19.48 1.90 2.88
C ASP A 60 -18.13 1.78 2.18
N PHE A 61 -17.05 2.19 2.84
CA PHE A 61 -15.67 2.04 2.35
C PHE A 61 -15.01 0.73 2.80
N SER A 62 -15.71 -0.08 3.61
CA SER A 62 -15.17 -1.34 4.11
C SER A 62 -14.75 -2.28 2.97
N GLY A 63 -13.60 -2.93 3.16
CA GLY A 63 -12.91 -3.74 2.16
C GLY A 63 -11.40 -3.71 2.34
N ILE A 64 -10.69 -4.51 1.56
CA ILE A 64 -9.24 -4.45 1.42
C ILE A 64 -8.94 -3.72 0.11
N TRP A 65 -8.01 -2.77 0.13
CA TRP A 65 -7.74 -1.85 -0.97
C TRP A 65 -6.26 -1.82 -1.35
N LEU A 66 -6.02 -1.70 -2.64
CA LEU A 66 -4.72 -1.63 -3.31
C LEU A 66 -4.69 -0.38 -4.19
N THR A 67 -3.51 0.04 -4.69
CA THR A 67 -3.45 1.01 -5.78
C THR A 67 -4.25 0.55 -7.01
N GLY A 68 -4.97 1.48 -7.62
CA GLY A 68 -5.67 1.28 -8.90
C GLY A 68 -4.78 1.51 -10.12
N ASN A 69 -3.59 2.11 -9.95
CA ASN A 69 -2.69 2.54 -11.03
C ASN A 69 -1.28 1.89 -10.94
N PRO A 70 -1.13 0.55 -10.88
CA PRO A 70 0.15 -0.08 -10.59
C PRO A 70 1.19 0.04 -11.71
N VAL A 71 2.47 0.17 -11.33
CA VAL A 71 3.64 0.26 -12.22
C VAL A 71 4.14 -1.15 -12.59
N CYS A 72 3.28 -1.97 -13.17
CA CYS A 72 3.65 -3.31 -13.63
C CYS A 72 4.20 -3.25 -15.06
N GLY A 73 5.51 -3.48 -15.24
CA GLY A 73 6.13 -3.61 -16.57
C GLY A 73 6.42 -2.30 -17.32
N GLU A 74 6.06 -1.14 -16.77
CA GLU A 74 6.57 0.15 -17.26
C GLU A 74 8.01 0.40 -16.77
N ARG A 75 8.87 0.97 -17.63
CA ARG A 75 10.23 1.37 -17.26
C ARG A 75 10.20 2.74 -16.57
N PHE A 76 10.10 2.75 -15.25
CA PHE A 76 10.18 3.99 -14.45
C PHE A 76 11.64 4.29 -14.08
N ASN A 77 12.28 5.09 -14.94
CA ASN A 77 13.73 5.34 -14.94
C ASN A 77 14.34 5.60 -13.54
N PRO A 78 15.37 4.84 -13.09
CA PRO A 78 16.15 3.86 -13.85
C PRO A 78 15.64 2.41 -13.81
N VAL A 79 14.62 2.11 -13.01
CA VAL A 79 14.20 0.73 -12.67
C VAL A 79 13.10 0.22 -13.60
N THR A 80 13.19 -1.05 -14.01
CA THR A 80 12.07 -1.78 -14.61
C THR A 80 11.40 -2.59 -13.51
N TYR A 81 10.18 -2.23 -13.13
CA TYR A 81 9.45 -2.92 -12.06
C TYR A 81 8.76 -4.18 -12.59
N THR A 82 9.42 -5.32 -12.38
CA THR A 82 8.89 -6.67 -12.69
C THR A 82 7.91 -7.13 -11.59
N CYS A 83 6.87 -6.35 -11.34
CA CYS A 83 5.83 -6.72 -10.39
C CYS A 83 5.10 -8.00 -10.84
N GLY A 84 5.03 -9.00 -9.95
CA GLY A 84 3.93 -9.95 -9.99
C GLY A 84 2.60 -9.27 -9.66
N VAL A 85 1.48 -9.95 -9.88
CA VAL A 85 0.14 -9.45 -9.48
C VAL A 85 -0.04 -9.29 -7.97
N GLU A 86 0.95 -9.74 -7.18
CA GLU A 86 0.97 -9.81 -5.72
C GLU A 86 1.47 -8.50 -5.07
N LEU A 87 2.31 -7.70 -5.75
CA LEU A 87 2.91 -6.47 -5.19
C LEU A 87 2.72 -5.24 -6.11
N PRO A 88 1.49 -4.66 -6.17
CA PRO A 88 1.17 -3.51 -7.01
C PRO A 88 1.56 -2.18 -6.36
N MET A 89 2.72 -1.61 -6.72
CA MET A 89 3.10 -0.23 -6.34
C MET A 89 2.57 0.79 -7.36
N GLY A 90 2.01 1.91 -6.90
CA GLY A 90 1.48 2.99 -7.75
C GLY A 90 2.53 3.99 -8.20
N LYS A 91 2.25 4.76 -9.27
CA LYS A 91 3.16 5.81 -9.79
C LYS A 91 3.45 6.87 -8.72
N GLU A 92 2.43 7.19 -7.96
CA GLU A 92 2.44 8.13 -6.84
C GLU A 92 3.21 7.60 -5.62
N GLY A 93 3.46 6.29 -5.53
CA GLY A 93 4.32 5.68 -4.50
C GLY A 93 5.81 5.88 -4.77
N ILE A 94 6.19 6.02 -6.05
CA ILE A 94 7.55 6.39 -6.45
C ILE A 94 7.72 7.91 -6.39
N ASN A 95 6.74 8.65 -6.93
CA ASN A 95 6.75 10.12 -6.99
C ASN A 95 5.30 10.63 -6.87
N MET A 96 4.94 11.16 -5.71
CA MET A 96 3.58 11.65 -5.42
C MET A 96 3.16 12.76 -6.40
N GLY A 97 4.12 13.52 -6.94
CA GLY A 97 3.89 14.53 -7.97
C GLY A 97 3.81 14.02 -9.40
N ALA A 98 3.88 12.71 -9.67
CA ALA A 98 3.97 12.16 -11.02
C ALA A 98 2.81 12.55 -11.96
N ALA A 99 1.61 12.76 -11.40
CA ALA A 99 0.43 13.21 -12.15
C ALA A 99 0.36 14.73 -12.37
N LEU A 100 1.25 15.52 -11.76
CA LEU A 100 1.18 16.99 -11.79
C LEU A 100 2.05 17.60 -12.91
N PRO A 101 1.53 18.53 -13.72
CA PRO A 101 2.33 19.32 -14.65
C PRO A 101 3.42 20.12 -13.90
N GLY A 102 4.67 19.66 -14.00
CA GLY A 102 5.82 20.24 -13.29
C GLY A 102 6.16 19.59 -11.95
N GLY A 103 5.45 18.54 -11.52
CA GLY A 103 5.69 17.85 -10.25
C GLY A 103 5.14 18.57 -9.02
N LEU A 104 5.59 18.18 -7.82
CA LEU A 104 5.23 18.86 -6.58
C LEU A 104 5.92 20.24 -6.49
N PRO A 105 5.24 21.28 -5.98
CA PRO A 105 5.76 22.65 -5.97
C PRO A 105 6.70 22.92 -4.78
N TYR A 106 7.78 22.15 -4.64
CA TYR A 106 8.73 22.22 -3.52
C TYR A 106 9.27 23.64 -3.24
N GLN A 107 9.56 23.94 -1.97
CA GLN A 107 10.49 25.02 -1.61
C GLN A 107 11.91 24.66 -2.09
N PRO A 108 12.81 25.64 -2.34
CA PRO A 108 14.15 25.37 -2.88
C PRO A 108 14.99 24.41 -2.05
N TRP A 109 14.85 24.44 -0.71
CA TRP A 109 15.55 23.53 0.19
C TRP A 109 15.08 22.08 0.02
N LEU A 110 13.77 21.87 -0.13
CA LEU A 110 13.19 20.53 -0.30
C LEU A 110 13.48 19.99 -1.71
N ALA A 111 13.50 20.85 -2.73
CA ALA A 111 13.92 20.44 -4.08
C ALA A 111 15.37 19.90 -4.10
N ALA A 112 16.28 20.52 -3.34
CA ALA A 112 17.64 20.03 -3.18
C ALA A 112 17.70 18.72 -2.39
N LEU A 113 16.94 18.60 -1.30
CA LEU A 113 16.90 17.40 -0.44
C LEU A 113 16.27 16.19 -1.16
N VAL A 114 15.18 16.38 -1.89
CA VAL A 114 14.56 15.33 -2.74
C VAL A 114 15.53 14.87 -3.83
N LYS A 115 16.30 15.80 -4.42
CA LYS A 115 17.36 15.42 -5.35
C LYS A 115 18.46 14.60 -4.67
N GLU A 116 18.93 15.00 -3.49
CA GLU A 116 19.94 14.22 -2.74
C GLU A 116 19.45 12.82 -2.40
N ARG A 117 18.20 12.68 -1.92
CA ARG A 117 17.54 11.41 -1.62
C ARG A 117 17.40 10.53 -2.86
N THR A 118 17.03 11.11 -4.00
CA THR A 118 16.92 10.37 -5.28
C THR A 118 18.31 9.96 -5.80
N ASP A 119 19.30 10.85 -5.77
CA ASP A 119 20.68 10.59 -6.20
C ASP A 119 21.37 9.52 -5.31
N ASN A 120 21.01 9.44 -4.02
CA ASN A 120 21.57 8.47 -3.08
C ASN A 120 20.79 7.14 -3.00
N HIS A 121 19.82 6.94 -3.90
CA HIS A 121 18.95 5.76 -3.99
C HIS A 121 18.08 5.51 -2.73
N ALA A 122 17.63 6.58 -2.07
CA ALA A 122 16.72 6.55 -0.92
C ALA A 122 17.24 5.71 0.28
N LYS A 123 18.57 5.61 0.45
CA LYS A 123 19.21 4.80 1.52
C LYS A 123 18.84 5.19 2.96
N ASP A 124 18.29 6.40 3.13
CA ASP A 124 17.89 7.00 4.40
C ASP A 124 16.37 7.01 4.62
N ASP A 125 15.60 6.36 3.74
CA ASP A 125 14.14 6.26 3.82
C ASP A 125 13.69 5.58 5.13
N PRO A 126 12.72 6.16 5.88
CA PRO A 126 12.12 5.53 7.05
C PRO A 126 11.58 4.12 6.79
N HIS A 127 11.03 3.85 5.59
CA HIS A 127 10.43 2.57 5.21
C HIS A 127 11.45 1.42 5.20
N VAL A 128 12.64 1.64 4.61
CA VAL A 128 13.71 0.61 4.59
C VAL A 128 14.39 0.42 5.96
N ARG A 129 13.95 1.17 6.97
CA ARG A 129 14.30 1.03 8.40
C ARG A 129 13.11 0.53 9.22
N CYS A 130 12.06 0.05 8.57
CA CYS A 130 10.84 -0.49 9.15
C CYS A 130 10.10 0.49 10.09
N LEU A 131 10.21 1.80 9.83
CA LEU A 131 9.41 2.82 10.50
C LEU A 131 8.03 2.95 9.82
N PRO A 132 6.99 3.44 10.53
CA PRO A 132 5.64 3.58 9.96
C PRO A 132 5.54 4.50 8.74
N ASP A 133 5.03 3.97 7.63
CA ASP A 133 4.54 4.80 6.52
C ASP A 133 3.21 5.46 6.87
N THR A 134 3.00 6.66 6.35
CA THR A 134 1.72 7.38 6.52
C THR A 134 0.71 6.98 5.47
N LEU A 135 -0.58 7.15 5.76
CA LEU A 135 -1.62 6.70 4.84
C LEU A 135 -1.50 7.30 3.43
N LEU A 136 -0.99 8.54 3.32
CA LEU A 136 -0.64 9.17 2.02
C LEU A 136 0.23 8.30 1.14
N ARG A 137 1.25 7.68 1.75
CA ARG A 137 2.20 6.79 1.08
C ARG A 137 1.64 5.36 0.97
N ALA A 138 0.99 4.87 2.03
CA ALA A 138 0.42 3.52 2.08
C ALA A 138 -0.61 3.25 0.97
N TYR A 139 -1.40 4.25 0.55
CA TYR A 139 -2.31 4.14 -0.62
C TYR A 139 -1.60 3.77 -1.94
N SER A 140 -0.29 3.99 -2.04
CA SER A 140 0.48 3.84 -3.29
C SER A 140 1.69 2.90 -3.18
N LEU A 141 2.02 2.41 -1.98
CA LEU A 141 2.96 1.31 -1.78
C LEU A 141 2.31 -0.04 -2.12
N PRO A 142 3.08 -1.13 -2.32
CA PRO A 142 2.56 -2.44 -2.70
C PRO A 142 1.95 -3.23 -1.52
N HIS A 143 1.30 -2.54 -0.57
CA HIS A 143 0.72 -3.12 0.65
C HIS A 143 -0.80 -2.94 0.69
N PHE A 144 -1.48 -3.87 1.35
CA PHE A 144 -2.92 -3.83 1.54
C PHE A 144 -3.33 -2.78 2.59
N VAL A 145 -4.36 -1.98 2.27
CA VAL A 145 -5.06 -1.12 3.24
C VAL A 145 -6.47 -1.66 3.47
N ARG A 146 -6.74 -2.22 4.65
CA ARG A 146 -8.09 -2.65 5.03
C ARG A 146 -8.83 -1.51 5.72
N PHE A 147 -9.91 -1.06 5.11
CA PHE A 147 -10.88 -0.19 5.77
C PHE A 147 -11.92 -1.01 6.53
N VAL A 148 -12.21 -0.58 7.76
CA VAL A 148 -13.32 -1.07 8.59
C VAL A 148 -14.14 0.14 9.03
N GLN A 149 -15.37 0.26 8.51
CA GLN A 149 -16.25 1.40 8.79
C GLN A 149 -17.32 1.05 9.84
N THR A 150 -17.46 1.94 10.82
CA THR A 150 -18.55 1.94 11.80
C THR A 150 -19.31 3.28 11.70
N PRO A 151 -20.45 3.48 12.39
CA PRO A 151 -21.18 4.75 12.33
C PRO A 151 -20.40 5.97 12.82
N GLY A 152 -19.41 5.81 13.70
CA GLY A 152 -18.64 6.91 14.30
C GLY A 152 -17.13 6.90 14.01
N LEU A 153 -16.60 5.85 13.38
CA LEU A 153 -15.16 5.65 13.18
C LEU A 153 -14.91 4.87 11.89
N LEU A 154 -14.01 5.37 11.04
CA LEU A 154 -13.37 4.62 9.97
C LEU A 154 -11.95 4.26 10.44
N VAL A 155 -11.65 2.97 10.49
CA VAL A 155 -10.31 2.45 10.80
C VAL A 155 -9.64 2.06 9.50
N ALA A 156 -8.42 2.54 9.27
CA ALA A 156 -7.51 2.00 8.26
C ALA A 156 -6.49 1.10 8.97
N LEU A 157 -6.39 -0.15 8.55
CA LEU A 157 -5.31 -1.07 8.92
C LEU A 157 -4.39 -1.23 7.71
N ILE A 158 -3.08 -1.12 7.92
CA ILE A 158 -2.04 -1.15 6.90
C ILE A 158 -1.22 -2.43 7.13
N GLU A 159 -0.99 -3.21 6.07
CA GLU A 159 -0.24 -4.46 6.10
C GLU A 159 1.16 -4.31 6.72
N MET A 160 1.91 -3.34 6.20
CA MET A 160 3.28 -3.02 6.60
C MET A 160 3.36 -2.58 8.08
N ASN A 161 4.10 -3.36 8.86
CA ASN A 161 4.34 -3.26 10.30
C ASN A 161 3.06 -3.15 11.14
N ALA A 162 1.95 -3.74 10.68
CA ALA A 162 0.64 -3.74 11.35
C ALA A 162 0.14 -2.34 11.76
N ASN A 163 0.46 -1.32 10.95
CA ASN A 163 0.12 0.07 11.25
C ASN A 163 -1.39 0.34 11.16
N TYR A 164 -1.86 1.36 11.87
CA TYR A 164 -3.27 1.77 11.83
C TYR A 164 -3.45 3.29 11.87
N ARG A 165 -4.50 3.78 11.21
CA ARG A 165 -5.00 5.16 11.31
C ARG A 165 -6.47 5.16 11.73
N LEU A 166 -6.83 6.09 12.60
CA LEU A 166 -8.19 6.29 13.10
C LEU A 166 -8.76 7.59 12.54
N VAL A 167 -9.94 7.52 11.92
CA VAL A 167 -10.65 8.69 11.37
C VAL A 167 -12.02 8.80 12.03
N PHE A 168 -12.20 9.81 12.88
CA PHE A 168 -13.46 10.06 13.58
C PHE A 168 -14.52 10.63 12.62
N LEU A 169 -15.72 10.04 12.60
CA LEU A 169 -16.78 10.38 11.63
C LEU A 169 -17.88 11.29 12.20
N ASP A 170 -17.67 11.80 13.42
CA ASP A 170 -18.63 12.66 14.15
C ASP A 170 -18.45 14.17 13.87
N GLY A 171 -17.54 14.55 12.96
CA GLY A 171 -17.33 15.94 12.57
C GLY A 171 -16.70 16.83 13.65
N ARG A 172 -16.08 16.24 14.69
CA ARG A 172 -15.33 16.96 15.74
C ARG A 172 -14.26 17.89 15.16
N PRO A 173 -13.89 18.99 15.83
CA PRO A 173 -12.72 19.78 15.43
C PRO A 173 -11.44 18.94 15.52
N LEU A 174 -10.41 19.34 14.76
CA LEU A 174 -9.05 18.89 15.00
C LEU A 174 -8.51 19.51 16.30
N PRO A 175 -7.60 18.84 17.03
CA PRO A 175 -6.90 19.44 18.16
C PRO A 175 -6.01 20.62 17.72
N ASP A 176 -5.96 21.67 18.53
CA ASP A 176 -5.09 22.84 18.30
C ASP A 176 -3.60 22.51 18.53
N ASP A 177 -3.31 21.71 19.57
CA ASP A 177 -1.96 21.22 19.92
C ASP A 177 -1.93 19.67 19.99
N PRO A 178 -1.86 18.99 18.82
CA PRO A 178 -1.76 17.53 18.75
C PRO A 178 -0.38 17.00 19.13
N VAL A 179 -0.35 15.89 19.89
CA VAL A 179 0.86 15.08 20.08
C VAL A 179 1.33 14.53 18.71
N PRO A 180 2.55 14.85 18.23
CA PRO A 180 2.98 14.50 16.87
C PRO A 180 3.09 12.99 16.62
N SER A 181 2.24 12.48 15.72
CA SER A 181 2.13 11.06 15.36
C SER A 181 2.45 10.83 13.87
N TRP A 182 2.75 9.59 13.48
CA TRP A 182 2.96 9.26 12.06
C TRP A 182 1.67 9.49 11.24
N GLN A 183 0.51 9.04 11.74
CA GLN A 183 -0.76 9.16 11.02
C GLN A 183 -1.51 10.48 11.27
N GLY A 184 -0.94 11.38 12.09
CA GLY A 184 -1.60 12.59 12.57
C GLY A 184 -2.78 12.30 13.52
N TYR A 185 -3.70 13.27 13.59
CA TYR A 185 -5.07 13.15 14.08
C TYR A 185 -6.02 13.42 12.91
N SER A 186 -7.13 12.70 12.82
CA SER A 186 -8.04 12.76 11.67
C SER A 186 -9.51 12.84 12.06
N SER A 187 -10.21 13.84 11.54
CA SER A 187 -11.65 14.04 11.73
C SER A 187 -12.32 14.24 10.37
N ALA A 188 -13.54 13.73 10.22
CA ALA A 188 -14.23 13.68 8.94
C ALA A 188 -15.71 14.05 9.02
N LYS A 189 -16.22 14.53 7.89
CA LYS A 189 -17.61 14.93 7.66
C LYS A 189 -18.08 14.45 6.28
N TRP A 190 -19.39 14.34 6.09
CA TRP A 190 -19.97 13.94 4.81
C TRP A 190 -20.42 15.14 3.97
N GLU A 191 -19.91 15.23 2.74
CA GLU A 191 -20.39 16.15 1.71
C GLU A 191 -21.12 15.33 0.63
N GLY A 192 -22.43 15.16 0.82
CA GLY A 192 -23.22 14.19 0.06
C GLY A 192 -22.73 12.77 0.32
N ASP A 193 -22.25 12.10 -0.73
CA ASP A 193 -21.60 10.78 -0.68
C ASP A 193 -20.07 10.83 -0.65
N THR A 194 -19.47 12.03 -0.60
CA THR A 194 -18.03 12.20 -0.38
C THR A 194 -17.74 12.22 1.13
N LEU A 195 -16.79 11.41 1.59
CA LEU A 195 -16.22 11.58 2.92
C LEU A 195 -15.04 12.57 2.83
N VAL A 196 -15.15 13.68 3.53
CA VAL A 196 -14.10 14.71 3.61
C VAL A 196 -13.41 14.58 4.94
N ILE A 197 -12.13 14.23 4.92
CA ILE A 197 -11.28 14.03 6.08
C ILE A 197 -10.30 15.20 6.14
N ASP A 198 -10.24 15.90 7.27
CA ASP A 198 -9.18 16.85 7.57
C ASP A 198 -8.22 16.23 8.59
N SER A 199 -6.92 16.56 8.52
CA SER A 199 -5.90 16.01 9.42
C SER A 199 -4.73 16.98 9.68
N ASN A 200 -4.20 16.92 10.89
CA ASN A 200 -3.03 17.65 11.39
C ASN A 200 -2.23 16.78 12.36
N GLY A 201 -1.21 17.33 13.04
CA GLY A 201 -0.49 16.61 14.10
C GLY A 201 0.48 15.54 13.60
N PHE A 202 0.97 15.72 12.38
CA PHE A 202 2.03 14.91 11.79
C PHE A 202 3.37 15.15 12.50
N ARG A 203 4.27 14.17 12.43
CA ARG A 203 5.70 14.37 12.78
C ARG A 203 6.41 15.14 11.66
N ASP A 204 7.60 15.66 11.97
CA ASP A 204 8.49 16.28 10.98
C ASP A 204 9.22 15.21 10.13
N ASP A 205 9.62 15.60 8.91
CA ASP A 205 10.23 14.73 7.87
C ASP A 205 9.49 13.41 7.63
N ILE A 206 8.17 13.49 7.47
CA ILE A 206 7.36 12.35 7.05
C ILE A 206 7.45 12.19 5.53
N TRP A 207 8.07 11.10 5.08
CA TRP A 207 8.18 10.77 3.66
C TRP A 207 6.82 10.34 3.10
N ILE A 208 6.52 10.78 1.87
CA ILE A 208 5.25 10.49 1.18
C ILE A 208 5.43 9.71 -0.14
N ASP A 209 6.65 9.56 -0.64
CA ASP A 209 7.01 8.76 -1.81
C ASP A 209 8.48 8.26 -1.75
N TRP A 210 8.86 7.40 -2.69
CA TRP A 210 10.21 6.81 -2.78
C TRP A 210 11.30 7.78 -3.24
N ASN A 211 10.96 8.85 -3.95
CA ASN A 211 11.89 9.93 -4.28
C ASN A 211 12.30 10.77 -3.04
N GLY A 212 11.59 10.60 -1.92
CA GLY A 212 11.89 11.26 -0.66
C GLY A 212 11.24 12.63 -0.50
N SER A 213 10.16 12.89 -1.24
CA SER A 213 9.21 13.96 -0.91
C SER A 213 8.74 13.80 0.53
N MET A 214 8.59 14.91 1.26
CA MET A 214 8.13 14.87 2.65
C MET A 214 7.14 15.97 3.00
N ILE A 215 6.41 15.76 4.09
CA ILE A 215 5.62 16.77 4.79
C ILE A 215 6.24 17.07 6.17
N THR A 216 6.11 18.30 6.63
CA THR A 216 6.53 18.72 7.97
C THR A 216 5.40 18.57 8.99
N SER A 217 5.75 18.73 10.26
CA SER A 217 4.84 18.91 11.40
C SER A 217 3.82 20.06 11.25
N ALA A 218 4.03 21.00 10.32
CA ALA A 218 3.06 22.07 10.04
C ALA A 218 1.98 21.68 9.02
N ALA A 219 2.08 20.50 8.40
CA ALA A 219 1.20 20.10 7.32
C ALA A 219 -0.26 19.92 7.78
N LYS A 220 -1.16 20.43 6.94
CA LYS A 220 -2.60 20.14 6.98
C LYS A 220 -2.94 19.32 5.75
N VAL A 221 -3.56 18.17 5.96
CA VAL A 221 -3.93 17.22 4.91
C VAL A 221 -5.44 17.15 4.83
N ARG A 222 -5.99 17.27 3.62
CA ARG A 222 -7.41 17.05 3.33
C ARG A 222 -7.56 15.92 2.32
N GLU A 223 -8.29 14.88 2.68
CA GLU A 223 -8.73 13.84 1.74
C GLU A 223 -10.21 14.03 1.39
N ARG A 224 -10.57 13.76 0.13
CA ARG A 224 -11.96 13.60 -0.31
C ARG A 224 -12.11 12.21 -0.92
N ILE A 225 -12.63 11.27 -0.12
CA ILE A 225 -12.82 9.87 -0.52
C ILE A 225 -14.20 9.70 -1.16
N ARG A 226 -14.24 9.11 -2.35
CA ARG A 226 -15.45 8.74 -3.09
C ARG A 226 -15.35 7.28 -3.53
N ARG A 227 -16.45 6.51 -3.37
CA ARG A 227 -16.60 5.13 -3.86
C ARG A 227 -17.65 5.14 -4.99
N PRO A 228 -17.25 5.29 -6.27
CA PRO A 228 -18.22 5.39 -7.38
C PRO A 228 -18.96 4.08 -7.66
N ASP A 229 -18.30 2.94 -7.44
CA ASP A 229 -18.82 1.60 -7.69
C ASP A 229 -18.35 0.62 -6.59
N PHE A 230 -18.62 -0.68 -6.74
CA PHE A 230 -18.13 -1.69 -5.83
C PHE A 230 -16.60 -1.82 -5.86
N GLY A 231 -15.98 -1.65 -7.03
CA GLY A 231 -14.59 -2.00 -7.30
C GLY A 231 -13.52 -0.96 -6.93
N HIS A 232 -13.87 0.31 -6.84
CA HIS A 232 -12.88 1.40 -6.85
C HIS A 232 -13.11 2.46 -5.75
N LEU A 233 -12.02 3.13 -5.35
CA LEU A 233 -12.07 4.43 -4.67
C LEU A 233 -11.33 5.48 -5.51
N GLU A 234 -11.81 6.72 -5.42
CA GLU A 234 -11.04 7.90 -5.77
C GLU A 234 -10.79 8.72 -4.50
N ILE A 235 -9.51 8.99 -4.21
CA ILE A 235 -9.03 9.68 -3.01
C ILE A 235 -8.29 10.93 -3.49
N GLU A 236 -8.98 12.06 -3.50
CA GLU A 236 -8.37 13.35 -3.78
C GLU A 236 -7.67 13.84 -2.51
N VAL A 237 -6.34 13.90 -2.54
CA VAL A 237 -5.48 14.36 -1.45
C VAL A 237 -5.04 15.78 -1.76
N THR A 238 -5.31 16.73 -0.85
CA THR A 238 -4.71 18.07 -0.84
C THR A 238 -3.79 18.21 0.36
N VAL A 239 -2.57 18.70 0.14
CA VAL A 239 -1.60 19.02 1.20
C VAL A 239 -1.34 20.52 1.22
N ASP A 240 -1.55 21.13 2.37
CA ASP A 240 -1.17 22.50 2.71
C ASP A 240 -0.01 22.46 3.72
N ASP A 241 1.21 22.61 3.22
CA ASP A 241 2.42 22.80 4.01
C ASP A 241 3.33 23.82 3.31
N LEU A 242 3.25 25.07 3.75
CA LEU A 242 4.05 26.17 3.20
C LEU A 242 5.51 26.18 3.67
N LYS A 243 5.91 25.31 4.63
CA LYS A 243 7.33 25.10 4.97
C LYS A 243 8.00 24.18 3.95
N ALA A 244 7.29 23.14 3.52
CA ALA A 244 7.74 22.16 2.53
C ALA A 244 7.57 22.65 1.08
N TYR A 245 6.44 23.29 0.78
CA TYR A 245 6.01 23.65 -0.57
C TYR A 245 5.77 25.16 -0.72
N THR A 246 5.84 25.67 -1.95
CA THR A 246 5.61 27.09 -2.28
C THR A 246 4.12 27.46 -2.32
N LYS A 247 3.24 26.45 -2.39
CA LYS A 247 1.78 26.55 -2.40
C LYS A 247 1.18 25.17 -2.05
N PRO A 248 -0.09 25.09 -1.62
CA PRO A 248 -0.80 23.82 -1.54
C PRO A 248 -0.88 23.12 -2.90
N TRP A 249 -0.97 21.79 -2.87
CA TRP A 249 -1.08 20.95 -4.06
C TRP A 249 -2.08 19.81 -3.83
N THR A 250 -2.65 19.29 -4.94
CA THR A 250 -3.72 18.30 -4.91
C THR A 250 -3.46 17.20 -5.94
N VAL A 251 -3.61 15.93 -5.54
CA VAL A 251 -3.48 14.73 -6.40
C VAL A 251 -4.67 13.80 -6.19
N THR A 252 -4.95 12.90 -7.15
CA THR A 252 -6.05 11.93 -7.04
C THR A 252 -5.51 10.50 -7.09
N LEU A 253 -5.40 9.89 -5.91
CA LEU A 253 -5.01 8.49 -5.76
C LEU A 253 -6.21 7.61 -6.09
N LYS A 254 -6.04 6.66 -7.00
CA LYS A 254 -7.05 5.64 -7.32
C LYS A 254 -6.76 4.38 -6.54
N GLN A 255 -7.80 3.72 -6.04
CA GLN A 255 -7.70 2.42 -5.37
C GLN A 255 -8.59 1.39 -6.09
N ARG A 256 -8.22 0.11 -5.99
CA ARG A 256 -9.04 -1.03 -6.42
C ARG A 256 -9.20 -2.00 -5.25
N ILE A 257 -10.40 -2.57 -5.11
CA ILE A 257 -10.70 -3.56 -4.08
C ILE A 257 -9.97 -4.89 -4.35
N ALA A 258 -9.43 -5.48 -3.28
CA ALA A 258 -9.04 -6.87 -3.21
C ALA A 258 -10.17 -7.68 -2.55
N VAL A 259 -10.52 -8.81 -3.17
CA VAL A 259 -11.56 -9.74 -2.71
C VAL A 259 -11.06 -11.18 -2.82
N ASP A 260 -11.71 -12.08 -2.10
CA ASP A 260 -11.33 -13.49 -1.96
C ASP A 260 -9.87 -13.64 -1.41
N THR A 261 -9.50 -12.70 -0.54
CA THR A 261 -8.23 -12.62 0.22
C THR A 261 -8.47 -11.98 1.59
N GLU A 262 -7.48 -12.02 2.48
CA GLU A 262 -7.50 -11.39 3.81
C GLU A 262 -6.26 -10.50 4.02
N LEU A 263 -6.33 -9.59 5.00
CA LEU A 263 -5.16 -8.83 5.46
C LEU A 263 -4.37 -9.68 6.45
N VAL A 264 -3.08 -9.88 6.19
CA VAL A 264 -2.10 -10.54 7.08
C VAL A 264 -1.02 -9.52 7.42
N ASP A 265 -0.44 -9.55 8.61
CA ASP A 265 0.62 -8.62 8.99
C ASP A 265 1.94 -8.88 8.25
N GLU A 266 2.51 -7.83 7.66
CA GLU A 266 3.86 -7.83 7.08
C GLU A 266 4.81 -7.10 8.03
N ILE A 267 5.57 -7.85 8.84
CA ILE A 267 6.56 -7.27 9.75
C ILE A 267 7.92 -7.17 9.05
N CYS A 268 8.35 -5.96 8.71
CA CYS A 268 9.55 -5.68 7.90
C CYS A 268 10.87 -6.13 8.54
N LEU A 269 10.90 -6.34 9.86
CA LEU A 269 12.06 -6.91 10.58
C LEU A 269 12.00 -8.44 10.75
N GLU A 270 10.91 -9.11 10.35
CA GLU A 270 10.78 -10.56 10.52
C GLU A 270 11.79 -11.31 9.65
N ASN A 271 12.61 -12.15 10.29
CA ASN A 271 13.71 -12.89 9.65
C ASN A 271 14.75 -12.01 8.90
N GLU A 272 14.73 -10.68 9.05
CA GLU A 272 15.56 -9.75 8.28
C GLU A 272 17.05 -9.79 8.69
N LYS A 273 17.92 -9.93 7.68
CA LYS A 273 19.35 -10.31 7.79
C LYS A 273 20.28 -9.45 6.92
N SER A 274 19.72 -8.49 6.18
CA SER A 274 20.41 -7.64 5.21
C SER A 274 20.85 -6.31 5.84
N TYR A 275 20.08 -5.77 6.78
CA TYR A 275 20.32 -4.51 7.50
C TYR A 275 21.72 -4.49 8.16
N GLN A 276 22.11 -5.59 8.81
CA GLN A 276 23.45 -5.81 9.39
C GLN A 276 24.61 -5.75 8.37
N ARG A 277 24.30 -5.64 7.07
CA ARG A 277 25.25 -5.67 5.94
C ARG A 277 25.16 -4.42 5.05
N MET A 278 24.17 -3.54 5.29
CA MET A 278 24.11 -2.22 4.65
C MET A 278 25.24 -1.33 5.21
N LYS A 279 25.78 -0.45 4.36
CA LYS A 279 26.93 0.43 4.66
C LYS A 279 26.68 1.84 4.13
#